data_AF-A0A3E0WP61-F1
#
_entry.id   AF-A0A3E0WP61-F1
#
_cell.length_a   1.000
_cell.length_b   1.000
_cell.length_c   1.000
_cell.angle_alpha   90.00
_cell.angle_beta   90.00
_cell.angle_gamma   90.00
#
_symmetry.space_group_name_H-M   'P 1'
#
loop_
_entity.id
_entity.type
_entity.pdbx_description
1 polymer ?
#
loop_
_entity_poly.entity_id
_entity_poly.type
_entity_poly.pdbx_seq_one_letter_code
_entity_poly.pdbx_strand_id
1 'polypeptide(L)'
;MYKSLCVFALTAAFGASVAHADRLLIEAIDHEQMQSLDRPQRGSTMPQVLGRYGPPTQEVGPVGDPPISRWVYSDYTVVFEYDRVLHSVTHR
;
A
#
# COMPACT_ATOMS: atom_id res chain seq x y z
N MET A 1 -21.52 -64.61 -39.70
CA MET A 1 -22.45 -63.60 -40.26
C MET A 1 -22.79 -62.59 -39.19
N TYR A 2 -22.36 -61.34 -39.40
CA TYR A 2 -22.74 -60.06 -38.77
C TYR A 2 -22.99 -59.99 -37.25
N LYS A 3 -22.09 -59.33 -36.53
CA LYS A 3 -22.31 -57.90 -36.21
C LYS A 3 -21.09 -57.27 -35.58
N SER A 4 -20.53 -56.30 -36.29
CA SER A 4 -19.75 -55.21 -35.74
C SER A 4 -20.41 -54.63 -34.50
N LEU A 5 -19.61 -54.29 -33.48
CA LEU A 5 -19.80 -53.01 -32.81
C LEU A 5 -18.49 -52.57 -32.16
N CYS A 6 -17.82 -51.65 -32.85
CA CYS A 6 -16.79 -50.79 -32.30
C CYS A 6 -17.36 -50.08 -31.07
N VAL A 7 -16.86 -50.41 -29.88
CA VAL A 7 -17.10 -49.61 -28.67
C VAL A 7 -15.75 -49.05 -28.22
N PHE A 8 -15.40 -47.96 -28.90
CA PHE A 8 -14.77 -46.75 -28.39
C PHE A 8 -14.16 -46.86 -26.97
N ALA A 9 -12.93 -47.37 -26.85
CA ALA A 9 -12.13 -47.17 -25.65
C ALA A 9 -11.52 -45.76 -25.71
N LEU A 10 -12.26 -44.84 -25.11
CA LEU A 10 -12.00 -43.43 -24.89
C LEU A 10 -10.56 -43.17 -24.38
N THR A 11 -9.65 -42.79 -25.26
CA THR A 11 -8.33 -42.24 -24.89
C THR A 11 -8.53 -40.84 -24.30
N ALA A 12 -8.66 -40.75 -22.98
CA ALA A 12 -8.62 -39.48 -22.26
C ALA A 12 -7.16 -39.03 -22.13
N ALA A 13 -6.66 -38.33 -23.14
CA ALA A 13 -5.45 -37.51 -23.02
C ALA A 13 -5.80 -36.31 -22.13
N PHE A 14 -5.57 -36.45 -20.82
CA PHE A 14 -5.71 -35.36 -19.87
C PHE A 14 -4.54 -34.39 -20.08
N GLY A 15 -4.72 -33.43 -20.99
CA GLY A 15 -3.79 -32.33 -21.17
C GLY A 15 -3.78 -31.47 -19.91
N ALA A 16 -2.74 -31.63 -19.08
CA ALA A 16 -2.48 -30.72 -17.98
C ALA A 16 -2.23 -29.33 -18.56
N SER A 17 -3.26 -28.49 -18.58
CA SER A 17 -3.11 -27.07 -18.85
C SER A 17 -2.34 -26.47 -17.68
N VAL A 18 -1.03 -26.27 -17.87
CA VAL A 18 -0.20 -25.54 -16.92
C VAL A 18 -0.69 -24.10 -16.95
N ALA A 19 -1.55 -23.74 -15.99
CA ALA A 19 -1.95 -22.36 -15.77
C ALA A 19 -0.70 -21.57 -15.35
N HIS A 20 -0.10 -20.84 -16.28
CA HIS A 20 1.01 -19.95 -16.00
C HIS A 20 0.42 -18.66 -15.41
N ALA A 21 0.51 -18.51 -14.09
CA ALA A 21 0.17 -17.26 -13.43
C ALA A 21 1.31 -16.27 -13.65
N ASP A 22 1.10 -15.30 -14.54
CA ASP A 22 2.01 -14.17 -14.67
C ASP A 22 2.01 -13.38 -13.38
N ARG A 23 3.17 -13.34 -12.71
CA ARG A 23 3.43 -12.43 -11.60
C ARG A 23 3.71 -11.06 -12.21
N LEU A 24 2.73 -10.17 -12.19
CA LEU A 24 2.98 -8.75 -12.35
C LEU A 24 3.88 -8.30 -11.19
N LEU A 25 5.18 -8.20 -11.47
CA LEU A 25 6.10 -7.46 -10.64
C LEU A 25 5.69 -6.00 -10.83
N ILE A 26 4.90 -5.45 -9.89
CA ILE A 26 4.84 -4.00 -9.77
C ILE A 26 6.27 -3.61 -9.41
N GLU A 27 7.01 -3.16 -10.42
CA GLU A 27 8.21 -2.34 -10.23
C GLU A 27 7.77 -1.30 -9.21
N ALA A 28 8.36 -1.43 -8.01
CA ALA A 28 8.06 -0.57 -6.89
C ALA A 28 8.01 0.84 -7.46
N ILE A 29 6.86 1.51 -7.30
CA ILE A 29 6.78 2.93 -7.61
C ILE A 29 7.93 3.51 -6.82
N ASP A 30 8.99 3.90 -7.54
CA ASP A 30 10.23 4.34 -6.95
C ASP A 30 9.88 5.50 -6.04
N HIS A 31 9.88 5.21 -4.75
CA HIS A 31 9.70 6.15 -3.64
C HIS A 31 10.94 7.07 -3.52
N GLU A 32 11.59 7.37 -4.66
CA GLU A 32 12.93 7.92 -4.80
C GLU A 32 12.90 9.37 -5.33
N GLN A 33 11.85 10.15 -5.03
CA GLN A 33 11.84 11.58 -5.35
C GLN A 33 11.14 12.44 -4.29
N MET A 34 11.61 12.38 -3.05
CA MET A 34 11.47 13.51 -2.14
C MET A 34 12.76 13.63 -1.35
N GLN A 35 13.50 14.71 -1.57
CA GLN A 35 14.67 15.13 -0.79
C GLN A 35 14.47 14.71 0.67
N SER A 36 15.34 13.83 1.15
CA SER A 36 15.21 13.12 2.42
C SER A 36 15.42 14.06 3.61
N LEU A 37 14.50 15.01 3.81
CA LEU A 37 14.26 15.62 5.11
C LEU A 37 13.82 14.48 6.04
N ASP A 38 14.50 14.30 7.18
CA ASP A 38 14.08 13.36 8.21
C ASP A 38 12.69 13.79 8.69
N ARG A 39 11.68 13.02 8.31
CA ARG A 39 10.26 13.29 8.55
C ARG A 39 9.57 12.02 9.03
N PRO A 40 8.48 12.14 9.79
CA PRO A 40 7.70 11.00 10.23
C PRO A 40 7.33 10.05 9.10
N GLN A 41 7.59 8.77 9.32
CA GLN A 41 7.20 7.71 8.40
C GLN A 41 5.70 7.41 8.54
N ARG A 42 5.10 6.92 7.44
CA ARG A 42 3.70 6.47 7.45
C ARG A 42 3.49 5.41 8.54
N GLY A 43 2.41 5.54 9.30
CA GLY A 43 2.02 4.62 10.36
C GLY A 43 2.62 4.91 11.74
N SER A 44 3.62 5.81 11.86
CA SER A 44 4.11 6.30 13.15
C SER A 44 2.95 6.91 13.96
N THR A 45 2.97 6.71 15.27
CA THR A 45 1.92 7.28 16.15
C THR A 45 2.24 8.71 16.53
N MET A 46 1.23 9.51 16.89
CA MET A 46 1.41 10.88 17.40
C MET A 46 2.48 10.97 18.51
N PRO A 47 2.50 10.08 19.54
CA PRO A 47 3.57 10.08 20.54
C PRO A 47 4.96 9.79 19.99
N GLN A 48 5.09 8.89 19.00
CA GLN A 48 6.37 8.61 18.35
C GLN A 48 6.86 9.81 17.54
N VAL A 49 5.95 10.52 16.87
CA VAL A 49 6.26 11.76 16.16
C VAL A 49 6.73 12.82 17.15
N LEU A 50 5.96 13.06 18.21
CA LEU A 50 6.31 14.04 19.24
C LEU A 50 7.66 13.71 19.90
N GLY A 51 7.90 12.44 20.21
CA GLY A 51 9.15 12.01 20.86
C GLY A 51 10.39 12.15 19.98
N ARG A 52 10.26 11.97 18.66
CA ARG A 52 11.39 12.02 17.73
C ARG A 52 11.62 13.41 17.11
N TYR A 53 10.54 14.13 16.81
CA TYR A 53 10.58 15.38 16.04
C TYR A 53 10.24 16.62 16.89
N GLY A 54 9.80 16.42 18.14
CA GLY A 54 9.39 17.51 19.02
C GLY A 54 7.99 18.05 18.71
N PRO A 55 7.52 19.04 19.48
CA PRO A 55 6.21 19.63 19.29
C PRO A 55 6.12 20.40 17.96
N PRO A 56 4.97 20.34 17.26
CA PRO A 56 4.76 21.12 16.05
C PRO A 56 4.60 22.61 16.36
N THR A 57 4.80 23.45 15.35
CA THR A 57 4.53 24.89 15.43
C THR A 57 3.03 25.19 15.46
N GLN A 58 2.21 24.33 14.85
CA GLN A 58 0.76 24.44 14.88
C GLN A 58 0.10 23.06 14.84
N GLU A 59 -0.97 22.90 15.63
CA GLU A 59 -1.86 21.75 15.56
C GLU A 59 -3.21 22.18 14.98
N VAL A 60 -3.65 21.48 13.93
CA VAL A 60 -4.97 21.61 13.34
C VAL A 60 -5.77 20.38 13.74
N GLY A 61 -6.85 20.62 14.50
CA GLY A 61 -7.71 19.57 15.02
C GLY A 61 -8.41 18.73 13.94
N PRO A 62 -9.02 17.62 14.34
CA PRO A 62 -9.59 16.64 13.42
C PRO A 62 -10.80 17.19 12.65
N VAL A 63 -10.92 16.82 11.38
CA VAL A 63 -12.11 17.06 10.54
C VAL A 63 -12.52 15.77 9.81
N GLY A 64 -13.84 15.57 9.66
CA GLY A 64 -14.41 14.45 8.89
C GLY A 64 -14.53 13.10 9.63
N ASP A 65 -14.91 12.07 8.87
CA ASP A 65 -14.95 10.66 9.27
C ASP A 65 -14.40 9.81 8.08
N PRO A 66 -13.22 9.18 8.20
CA PRO A 66 -12.37 9.11 9.40
C PRO A 66 -11.76 10.48 9.77
N PRO A 67 -11.44 10.71 11.05
CA PRO A 67 -10.96 12.01 11.52
C PRO A 67 -9.53 12.28 11.03
N ILE A 68 -9.35 13.42 10.34
CA ILE A 68 -8.05 13.86 9.83
C ILE A 68 -7.54 15.07 10.60
N SER A 69 -6.40 14.92 11.27
CA SER A 69 -5.67 16.00 11.97
C SER A 69 -4.39 16.37 11.22
N ARG A 70 -3.87 17.58 11.43
CA ARG A 70 -2.58 17.99 10.85
C ARG A 70 -1.69 18.67 11.88
N TRP A 71 -0.43 18.31 11.90
CA TRP A 71 0.61 19.01 12.65
C TRP A 71 1.57 19.69 11.68
N VAL A 72 1.83 20.98 11.89
CA VAL A 72 2.68 21.80 11.03
C VAL A 72 4.03 22.01 11.71
N TYR A 73 5.10 21.63 11.01
CA TYR A 73 6.48 21.94 11.33
C TYR A 73 6.99 23.03 10.37
N SER A 74 8.22 23.51 10.57
CA SER A 74 8.80 24.60 9.79
C SER A 74 8.87 24.32 8.28
N ASP A 75 9.26 23.10 7.88
CA ASP A 75 9.49 22.75 6.47
C ASP A 75 8.48 21.74 5.92
N TYR A 76 7.61 21.21 6.78
CA TYR A 76 6.67 20.15 6.39
C TYR A 76 5.44 20.08 7.30
N THR A 77 4.41 19.41 6.81
CA THR A 77 3.18 19.13 7.55
C THR A 77 2.94 17.62 7.61
N VAL A 78 2.64 17.13 8.80
CA VAL A 78 2.30 15.73 9.07
C VAL A 78 0.78 15.62 9.17
N VAL A 79 0.20 14.78 8.32
CA VAL A 79 -1.23 14.47 8.30
C VAL A 79 -1.45 13.17 9.06
N PHE A 80 -2.41 13.17 9.96
CA PHE A 80 -2.79 12.01 10.76
C PHE A 80 -4.23 11.60 10.46
N GLU A 81 -4.47 10.30 10.43
CA GLU A 81 -5.79 9.71 10.59
C GLU A 81 -5.83 9.03 11.97
N TYR A 82 -6.80 9.39 12.81
CA TYR A 82 -6.75 9.08 14.25
C TYR A 82 -5.41 9.51 14.87
N ASP A 83 -4.62 8.56 15.38
CA ASP A 83 -3.32 8.79 15.99
C ASP A 83 -2.13 8.41 15.08
N ARG A 84 -2.38 8.00 13.83
CA ARG A 84 -1.34 7.47 12.92
C ARG A 84 -1.03 8.41 11.77
N VAL A 85 0.26 8.54 11.45
CA VAL A 85 0.71 9.30 10.29
C VAL A 85 0.16 8.68 9.02
N LEU A 86 -0.66 9.45 8.31
CA LEU A 86 -1.11 9.14 6.97
C LEU A 86 -0.05 9.59 5.96
N HIS A 87 0.45 10.83 6.06
CA HIS A 87 1.42 11.36 5.12
C HIS A 87 2.22 12.56 5.68
N SER A 88 3.42 12.78 5.15
CA SER A 88 4.27 13.94 5.47
C SER A 88 4.51 14.75 4.18
N VAL A 89 4.03 15.99 4.12
CA VAL A 89 4.10 16.88 2.95
C VAL A 89 5.15 17.96 3.19
N THR A 90 6.13 18.10 2.30
CA THR A 90 7.10 19.22 2.35
C THR A 90 6.47 20.50 1.82
N HIS A 91 6.74 21.63 2.47
CA HIS A 91 6.34 22.95 1.95
C HIS A 91 7.19 23.29 0.71
N ARG A 92 6.58 23.83 -0.34
CA ARG A 92 7.29 24.24 -1.58
C ARG A 92 7.54 25.74 -1.57
#